data_AF-K1YJL1-F1
#
_entry.id   AF-K1YJL1-F1
#
_cell.length_a   1.000
_cell.length_b   1.000
_cell.length_c   1.000
_cell.angle_alpha   90.00
_cell.angle_beta   90.00
_cell.angle_gamma   90.00
#
_symmetry.space_group_name_H-M   'P 1'
#
loop_
_entity.id
_entity.type
_entity.pdbx_description
1 polymer ?
#
loop_
_entity_poly.entity_id
_entity_poly.type
_entity_poly.pdbx_seq_one_letter_code
_entity_poly.pdbx_strand_id
1 'polypeptide(L)' 'LVMDQKKLRPATVGGREGVWAIASEICGVDAMIPDRDASVDFQPMREHTVIIPPHRKELEIWSQYEPFPLPLAA' A
#
# COMPACT_ATOMS: atom_id res chain seq x y z
N LEU A 1 5.96 -0.31 -1.47
CA LEU A 1 5.52 -0.53 -2.87
C LEU A 1 5.30 0.82 -3.53
N VAL A 2 5.85 1.00 -4.72
CA VAL A 2 5.70 2.20 -5.56
C VAL A 2 5.33 1.79 -6.97
N MET A 3 4.69 2.69 -7.72
CA MET A 3 4.29 2.47 -9.10
C MET A 3 5.08 3.38 -10.04
N ASP A 4 5.31 2.92 -11.26
CA ASP A 4 5.85 3.80 -12.31
C ASP A 4 4.87 4.94 -12.63
N GLN A 5 5.38 6.03 -13.20
CA GLN A 5 4.58 7.23 -13.46
C GLN A 5 3.37 6.99 -14.38
N LYS A 6 3.44 6.00 -15.27
CA LYS A 6 2.37 5.67 -16.22
C LYS A 6 1.45 4.55 -15.71
N LYS A 7 1.73 3.97 -14.54
CA LYS A 7 1.04 2.80 -13.98
C LYS A 7 0.88 1.68 -15.03
N LEU A 8 1.99 1.30 -15.67
CA LEU A 8 1.98 0.29 -16.76
C LEU A 8 1.78 -1.13 -16.24
N ARG A 9 2.10 -1.38 -14.97
CA ARG A 9 1.92 -2.68 -14.32
C ARG A 9 0.93 -2.55 -13.17
N PRO A 10 0.04 -3.53 -12.96
CA PRO A 10 -0.83 -3.55 -11.80
C PRO A 10 -0.06 -4.01 -10.56
N ALA A 11 -0.55 -3.61 -9.39
CA ALA A 11 -0.13 -4.14 -8.11
C ALA A 11 -1.28 -3.99 -7.10
N THR A 12 -1.39 -4.95 -6.19
CA THR A 12 -2.33 -4.97 -5.06
C THR A 12 -1.53 -5.28 -3.81
N VAL A 13 -1.83 -4.56 -2.72
CA VAL A 13 -1.35 -4.86 -1.38
C VAL A 13 -2.55 -5.18 -0.49
N GLY A 14 -2.40 -6.19 0.35
CA GLY A 14 -3.43 -6.61 1.29
C GLY A 14 -2.84 -7.47 2.40
N GLY A 15 -3.54 -7.56 3.52
CA GLY A 15 -3.07 -8.35 4.65
C GLY A 15 -3.77 -8.01 5.96
N ARG A 16 -3.08 -8.33 7.05
CA ARG A 16 -3.52 -8.10 8.43
C ARG A 16 -2.30 -7.90 9.32
N GLU A 17 -2.51 -7.52 10.58
CA GLU A 17 -1.41 -7.43 11.54
C GLU A 17 -0.57 -8.72 11.56
N GLY A 18 0.74 -8.55 11.40
CA GLY A 18 1.74 -9.61 11.36
C GLY A 18 2.10 -10.13 9.96
N VAL A 19 1.22 -9.96 8.95
CA VAL A 19 1.46 -10.50 7.60
C VAL A 19 0.81 -9.65 6.51
N TRP A 20 1.62 -9.27 5.53
CA TRP A 20 1.21 -8.46 4.38
C TRP A 20 1.75 -9.05 3.10
N ALA A 21 0.96 -8.99 2.04
CA ALA A 21 1.31 -9.50 0.72
C ALA A 21 1.20 -8.40 -0.32
N ILE A 22 2.12 -8.42 -1.29
CA ILE A 22 2.10 -7.57 -2.47
C ILE A 22 2.14 -8.51 -3.67
N ALA A 23 1.18 -8.36 -4.57
CA ALA A 23 1.10 -9.14 -5.79
C ALA A 23 0.70 -8.25 -6.97
N SER A 24 0.93 -8.70 -8.20
CA SER A 24 0.46 -7.99 -9.40
C SER A 24 -1.07 -7.89 -9.43
N GLU A 25 -1.76 -8.90 -8.89
CA GLU A 25 -3.21 -9.03 -8.93
C GLU A 25 -3.76 -9.50 -7.58
N ILE A 26 -5.03 -9.20 -7.31
CA ILE A 26 -5.72 -9.55 -6.07
C ILE A 26 -5.74 -11.06 -5.82
N CYS A 27 -5.83 -11.88 -6.88
CA CYS A 27 -5.81 -13.35 -6.78
C CYS A 27 -4.50 -13.87 -6.15
N GLY A 28 -3.39 -13.17 -6.34
CA GLY A 28 -2.11 -13.50 -5.70
C GLY A 28 -2.13 -13.18 -4.20
N VAL A 29 -2.78 -12.07 -3.81
CA VAL A 29 -2.99 -11.72 -2.41
C VAL A 29 -3.95 -12.72 -1.74
N ASP A 30 -5.02 -13.12 -2.44
CA ASP A 30 -5.96 -14.16 -1.99
C ASP A 30 -5.26 -15.49 -1.72
N ALA A 31 -4.37 -15.91 -2.61
CA ALA A 31 -3.63 -17.15 -2.42
C ALA A 31 -2.65 -17.09 -1.24
N MET A 32 -2.05 -15.93 -0.98
CA MET A 32 -1.06 -15.76 0.11
C MET A 32 -1.68 -15.53 1.48
N ILE A 33 -2.78 -14.76 1.55
CA ILE A 33 -3.44 -14.37 2.80
C ILE A 33 -4.98 -14.44 2.59
N PRO A 34 -5.55 -15.65 2.54
CA PRO A 34 -6.98 -15.85 2.24
C PRO A 34 -7.93 -15.38 3.35
N ASP A 35 -7.43 -15.24 4.58
CA ASP A 35 -8.17 -14.84 5.79
C ASP A 35 -8.09 -13.33 6.09
N ARG A 36 -7.53 -12.52 5.19
CA ARG A 36 -7.49 -11.05 5.35
C ARG A 36 -8.87 -10.44 5.14
N ASP A 37 -9.02 -9.20 5.61
CA ASP A 37 -10.14 -8.36 5.21
C ASP A 37 -9.87 -7.76 3.82
N ALA A 38 -10.52 -8.29 2.78
CA ALA A 38 -10.34 -7.81 1.42
C ALA A 38 -10.89 -6.40 1.19
N SER A 39 -11.73 -5.86 2.09
CA SER A 39 -12.26 -4.50 1.96
C SER A 39 -11.22 -3.41 2.20
N VAL A 40 -10.10 -3.77 2.85
CA VAL A 40 -8.96 -2.87 3.11
C VAL A 40 -7.79 -3.08 2.15
N ASP A 41 -7.94 -3.95 1.15
CA ASP A 41 -6.94 -4.10 0.09
C ASP A 41 -6.79 -2.79 -0.70
N PHE A 42 -5.58 -2.53 -1.16
CA PHE A 42 -5.26 -1.30 -1.86
C PHE A 42 -4.48 -1.54 -3.15
N GLN A 43 -4.88 -0.83 -4.21
CA GLN A 43 -4.17 -0.82 -5.48
C GLN A 43 -3.54 0.57 -5.71
N PRO A 44 -2.24 0.74 -5.44
CA PRO A 44 -1.61 2.06 -5.53
C PRO A 44 -1.64 2.63 -6.94
N MET A 45 -1.77 3.94 -7.04
CA MET A 45 -1.61 4.73 -8.27
C MET A 45 -0.19 5.32 -8.31
N ARG A 46 0.15 6.08 -9.36
CA ARG A 46 1.49 6.67 -9.53
C ARG A 46 1.91 7.59 -8.38
N GLU A 47 0.95 8.22 -7.70
CA GLU A 47 1.18 9.16 -6.62
C GLU A 47 1.25 8.48 -5.24
N HIS A 48 0.91 7.19 -5.17
CA HIS A 48 0.84 6.46 -3.91
C HIS A 48 2.17 5.78 -3.62
N THR A 49 2.65 5.94 -2.38
CA THR A 49 3.70 5.13 -1.79
C THR A 49 3.10 4.31 -0.67
N VAL A 50 3.22 3.00 -0.77
CA VAL A 50 2.75 2.07 0.26
C VAL A 50 3.95 1.64 1.10
N ILE A 51 3.82 1.73 2.42
CA ILE A 51 4.86 1.37 3.38
C ILE A 51 4.25 0.34 4.34
N ILE A 52 4.99 -0.74 4.58
CA ILE A 52 4.69 -1.71 5.63
C ILE A 52 5.84 -1.59 6.64
N PRO A 53 5.61 -0.99 7.82
CA PRO A 53 6.67 -0.80 8.81
C PRO A 53 7.27 -2.13 9.29
N PRO A 54 8.48 -2.13 9.88
CA PRO A 54 9.18 -3.36 10.29
C PRO A 54 8.36 -4.27 11.21
N HIS A 55 7.47 -3.70 12.03
CA HIS A 55 6.61 -4.46 12.94
C HIS A 55 5.40 -5.10 12.26
N ARG A 56 5.10 -4.75 11.00
CA ARG A 56 4.00 -5.31 10.19
C ARG A 56 2.62 -5.21 10.84
N LYS A 57 2.42 -4.23 11.72
CA LYS A 57 1.14 -4.03 12.41
C LYS A 57 0.11 -3.30 11.55
N GLU A 58 0.60 -2.48 10.64
CA GLU A 58 -0.23 -1.59 9.84
C GLU A 58 0.32 -1.46 8.42
N LEU A 59 -0.53 -0.87 7.58
CA LEU A 59 -0.22 -0.45 6.23
C LEU A 59 -0.32 1.08 6.20
N GLU A 60 0.78 1.73 5.86
CA GLU A 60 0.79 3.18 5.64
C GLU A 60 0.68 3.46 4.14
N ILE A 61 -0.25 4.32 3.77
CA ILE A 61 -0.43 4.81 2.41
C ILE A 61 -0.14 6.30 2.44
N TRP A 62 0.90 6.71 1.73
CA TRP A 62 1.24 8.10 1.52
C TRP A 62 0.89 8.53 0.11
N SER A 63 0.29 9.71 -0.03
CA SER A 63 0.00 10.34 -1.33
C SER A 63 0.88 11.56 -1.57
N GLN A 64 1.43 11.70 -2.79
CA GLN A 64 2.14 12.93 -3.20
C GLN A 64 1.27 14.19 -3.17
N TYR A 65 -0.05 14.06 -3.08
CA TYR A 65 -0.97 15.18 -2.94
C TYR A 65 -1.15 15.62 -1.48
N GLU A 66 -0.63 14.87 -0.51
CA GLU A 66 -0.67 15.29 0.88
C GLU A 66 0.14 16.58 1.06
N PRO A 67 -0.44 17.60 1.72
CA PRO A 67 0.27 18.84 1.98
C PRO A 67 1.45 18.54 2.90
N PHE A 68 2.63 19.07 2.57
CA PHE A 68 3.77 18.99 3.47
C PHE A 68 3.54 19.96 4.65
N PRO A 69 3.31 19.46 5.88
CA PRO A 69 3.07 20.32 7.01
C PRO A 69 4.42 20.84 7.52
N LEU A 70 4.96 21.87 6.87
CA LEU A 70 6.01 22.66 7.50
C LEU A 70 5.38 23.43 8.66
N PRO A 71 5.93 23.36 9.89
CA PRO A 71 5.72 24.45 10.83
C PRO A 71 6.20 25.71 10.11
N LEU A 72 5.34 26.72 10.00
CA LEU A 72 5.78 28.06 9.62
C LEU A 72 6.93 28.41 10.56
N ALA A 73 8.13 28.56 10.01
CA ALA A 73 9.28 29.01 10.79
C ALA A 73 8.88 30.33 11.47
N ALA A 74 8.99 30.37 12.80
CA ALA A 74 8.65 31.52 13.63
C ALA A 74 9.58 32.71 13.37
#